data_AF-A0AAZ1X1A5-F1
#
_entry.id   AF-A0AAZ1X1A5-F1
#
_cell.length_a   1.000
_cell.length_b   1.000
_cell.length_c   1.000
_cell.angle_alpha   90.00
_cell.angle_beta   90.00
_cell.angle_gamma   90.00
#
_symmetry.space_group_name_H-M   'P 1'
#
loop_
_entity.id
_entity.type
_entity.pdbx_description
1 polymer ?
#
loop_
_entity_poly.entity_id
_entity_poly.type
_entity_poly.pdbx_seq_one_letter_code
_entity_poly.pdbx_strand_id
1 'polypeptide(L)'
;HPQSSDPRIAPGRTTWVSYILDLLYFGHTGPDRQTSIPLNDRVPFLEFGKPSVPTGTEQAEKLPTTPRLIKTHLPVQFVPQSFWQQRCRIIYVARNAKDNVVSYFHFARMNSALPEPGDWSSYLQEFMEGKRAFGS
;
A
#
# COMPACT_ATOMS: atom_id res chain seq x y z
N HIS A 1 4.84 24.27 19.50
CA HIS A 1 5.66 23.23 18.84
C HIS A 1 4.81 22.52 17.80
N PRO A 2 5.20 22.49 16.51
CA PRO A 2 4.29 22.04 15.47
C PRO A 2 4.23 20.52 15.47
N GLN A 3 3.04 19.98 15.71
CA GLN A 3 2.71 18.59 15.45
C GLN A 3 2.71 18.39 13.93
N SER A 4 3.76 17.79 13.38
CA SER A 4 3.74 17.27 12.01
C SER A 4 2.89 15.99 12.03
N SER A 5 1.60 16.11 11.76
CA SER A 5 0.74 14.96 11.52
C SER A 5 1.12 14.32 10.18
N ASP A 6 2.07 13.39 10.21
CA ASP A 6 2.43 12.57 9.06
C ASP A 6 1.17 11.81 8.60
N PRO A 7 0.77 11.90 7.32
CA PRO A 7 -0.48 11.31 6.90
C PRO A 7 -0.40 9.77 6.96
N ARG A 8 -1.33 9.19 7.74
CA ARG A 8 -1.42 7.75 8.04
C ARG A 8 -1.98 6.96 6.86
N ILE A 9 -1.28 5.92 6.44
CA ILE A 9 -1.60 5.12 5.24
C ILE A 9 -2.48 3.92 5.63
N ALA A 10 -3.57 3.67 4.89
CA ALA A 10 -4.50 2.58 5.17
C ALA A 10 -4.72 1.65 3.95
N PRO A 11 -4.88 0.33 4.19
CA PRO A 11 -4.87 -0.70 3.14
C PRO A 11 -6.06 -0.71 2.18
N GLY A 12 -7.19 -0.07 2.51
CA GLY A 12 -8.43 -0.17 1.72
C GLY A 12 -8.49 0.69 0.46
N ARG A 13 -7.75 1.81 0.40
CA ARG A 13 -7.87 2.78 -0.72
C ARG A 13 -6.77 2.65 -1.77
N THR A 14 -5.62 2.08 -1.39
CA THR A 14 -4.51 1.85 -2.31
C THR A 14 -4.91 0.91 -3.45
N THR A 15 -5.79 -0.07 -3.19
CA THR A 15 -6.37 -0.97 -4.21
C THR A 15 -7.13 -0.21 -5.29
N TRP A 16 -8.06 0.68 -4.93
CA TRP A 16 -8.88 1.42 -5.88
C TRP A 16 -8.03 2.32 -6.78
N VAL A 17 -7.08 3.06 -6.20
CA VAL A 17 -6.18 3.93 -6.97
C VAL A 17 -5.27 3.12 -7.87
N SER A 18 -4.73 2.00 -7.38
CA SER A 18 -3.91 1.10 -8.20
C SER A 18 -4.67 0.57 -9.41
N TYR A 19 -5.93 0.20 -9.22
CA TYR A 19 -6.78 -0.29 -10.29
C TYR A 19 -7.09 0.81 -11.32
N ILE A 20 -7.46 2.02 -10.88
CA ILE A 20 -7.67 3.17 -11.77
C ILE A 20 -6.40 3.46 -12.59
N LEU A 21 -5.23 3.47 -11.97
CA LEU A 21 -3.97 3.73 -12.69
C LEU A 21 -3.65 2.64 -13.71
N ASP A 22 -3.83 1.36 -13.35
CA ASP A 22 -3.62 0.25 -14.30
C ASP A 22 -4.59 0.35 -15.49
N LEU A 23 -5.86 0.71 -15.26
CA LEU A 23 -6.83 0.99 -16.32
C LEU A 23 -6.40 2.15 -17.23
N LEU A 24 -6.00 3.27 -16.64
CA LEU A 24 -5.64 4.48 -17.40
C LEU A 24 -4.44 4.25 -18.30
N TYR A 25 -3.42 3.52 -17.82
CA TYR A 25 -2.21 3.27 -18.61
C TYR A 25 -2.34 2.07 -19.56
N PHE A 26 -3.05 1.01 -19.16
CA PHE A 26 -3.00 -0.27 -19.88
C PHE A 26 -4.35 -0.80 -20.34
N GLY A 27 -5.46 -0.17 -19.96
CA GLY A 27 -6.81 -0.66 -20.28
C GLY A 27 -7.07 -0.78 -21.79
N HIS A 28 -6.48 0.09 -22.60
CA HIS A 28 -6.62 0.07 -24.06
C HIS A 28 -5.63 -0.86 -24.76
N THR A 29 -4.45 -1.10 -24.16
CA THR A 29 -3.36 -1.88 -24.77
C THR A 29 -3.34 -3.34 -24.30
N GLY A 30 -4.06 -3.66 -23.23
CA GLY A 30 -4.16 -4.99 -22.65
C GLY A 30 -5.52 -5.21 -21.99
N PRO A 31 -6.61 -5.29 -22.76
CA PRO A 31 -7.98 -5.36 -22.21
C PRO A 31 -8.17 -6.56 -21.28
N ASP A 32 -7.57 -7.71 -21.60
CA ASP A 32 -7.70 -8.95 -20.81
C ASP A 32 -6.81 -8.95 -19.54
N ARG A 33 -5.85 -8.03 -19.43
CA ARG A 33 -4.92 -7.96 -18.29
C ARG A 33 -5.66 -7.86 -16.95
N GLN A 34 -6.83 -7.24 -16.94
CA GLN A 34 -7.62 -7.03 -15.73
C GLN A 34 -8.24 -8.29 -15.17
N THR A 35 -8.59 -9.23 -16.04
CA THR A 35 -9.23 -10.50 -15.69
C THR A 35 -8.21 -11.63 -15.59
N SER A 36 -7.10 -11.55 -16.34
CA SER A 36 -6.07 -12.60 -16.39
C SER A 36 -4.98 -12.47 -15.33
N ILE A 37 -4.72 -11.26 -14.79
CA ILE A 37 -3.60 -11.03 -13.86
C ILE A 37 -4.10 -10.39 -12.55
N PRO A 38 -3.82 -10.99 -11.37
CA PRO A 38 -4.13 -10.40 -10.08
C PRO A 38 -3.54 -8.99 -9.94
N LEU A 39 -4.28 -8.07 -9.30
CA LEU A 39 -3.83 -6.67 -9.16
C LEU A 39 -2.49 -6.54 -8.43
N ASN A 40 -2.20 -7.41 -7.47
CA ASN A 40 -0.93 -7.37 -6.74
C ASN A 40 0.28 -7.76 -7.61
N ASP A 41 0.07 -8.52 -8.69
CA ASP A 41 1.14 -8.85 -9.63
C ASP A 41 1.30 -7.76 -10.70
N ARG A 42 0.23 -6.99 -10.94
CA ARG A 42 0.22 -5.83 -11.86
C ARG A 42 0.83 -4.58 -11.24
N VAL A 43 0.56 -4.38 -9.94
CA VAL A 43 0.99 -3.24 -9.14
C VAL A 43 1.49 -3.79 -7.79
N PRO A 44 2.76 -4.23 -7.69
CA PRO A 44 3.29 -4.87 -6.50
C PRO A 44 3.48 -3.90 -5.33
N PHE A 45 3.40 -4.43 -4.11
CA PHE A 45 3.74 -3.73 -2.88
C PHE A 45 5.25 -3.80 -2.61
N LEU A 46 5.91 -2.68 -2.36
CA LEU A 46 7.35 -2.66 -2.08
C LEU A 46 7.71 -3.37 -0.76
N GLU A 47 6.87 -3.24 0.25
CA GLU A 47 7.11 -3.73 1.61
C GLU A 47 6.89 -5.23 1.81
N PHE A 48 6.43 -5.96 0.78
CA PHE A 48 6.26 -7.40 0.90
C PHE A 48 7.54 -8.14 0.53
N GLY A 49 7.94 -9.05 1.42
CA GLY A 49 9.00 -10.03 1.19
C GLY A 49 8.77 -11.21 2.10
N LYS A 50 8.74 -12.43 1.54
CA LYS A 50 8.71 -13.67 2.31
C LYS A 50 9.85 -14.55 1.82
N PRO A 51 10.45 -15.41 2.66
CA PRO A 51 11.62 -16.21 2.26
C PRO A 51 11.44 -17.05 0.98
N SER A 52 10.19 -17.41 0.63
CA SER A 52 9.84 -18.21 -0.54
C SER A 52 9.15 -17.44 -1.67
N VAL A 53 9.05 -16.12 -1.58
CA VAL A 53 8.35 -15.27 -2.57
C VAL A 53 9.25 -14.10 -2.95
N PRO A 54 9.37 -13.74 -4.25
CA PRO A 54 10.13 -12.57 -4.66
C PRO A 54 9.69 -11.32 -3.87
N THR A 55 10.67 -10.55 -3.42
CA THR A 55 10.46 -9.27 -2.75
C THR A 55 9.73 -8.28 -3.65
N GLY A 56 9.06 -7.30 -3.06
CA GLY A 56 8.37 -6.24 -3.79
C GLY A 56 9.27 -5.50 -4.78
N THR A 57 10.53 -5.31 -4.43
CA THR A 57 11.55 -4.72 -5.31
C THR A 57 11.87 -5.63 -6.49
N GLU A 58 12.08 -6.93 -6.27
CA GLU A 58 12.32 -7.89 -7.36
C GLU A 58 11.09 -8.03 -8.28
N GLN A 59 9.88 -8.00 -7.72
CA GLN A 59 8.64 -7.99 -8.50
C GLN A 59 8.55 -6.73 -9.36
N ALA A 60 8.83 -5.56 -8.78
CA ALA A 60 8.83 -4.28 -9.50
C ALA A 60 9.88 -4.24 -10.62
N GLU A 61 11.05 -4.84 -10.43
CA GLU A 61 12.09 -4.96 -11.46
C GLU A 61 11.66 -5.86 -12.63
N LYS A 62 10.90 -6.92 -12.36
CA LYS A 62 10.43 -7.88 -13.36
C LYS A 62 9.14 -7.47 -14.08
N LEU A 63 8.54 -6.33 -13.74
CA LEU A 63 7.33 -5.86 -14.40
C LEU A 63 7.58 -5.65 -15.90
N PRO A 64 6.80 -6.28 -16.80
CA PRO A 64 7.00 -6.15 -18.24
C PRO A 64 6.45 -4.83 -18.80
N THR A 65 5.77 -4.02 -17.98
CA THR A 65 5.08 -2.81 -18.42
C THR A 65 5.93 -1.56 -18.25
N THR A 66 5.75 -0.60 -19.16
CA THR A 66 6.27 0.76 -19.03
C THR A 66 5.10 1.75 -19.19
N PRO A 67 4.83 2.64 -18.22
CA PRO A 67 5.56 2.81 -16.95
C PRO A 67 5.35 1.65 -15.97
N ARG A 68 6.25 1.50 -15.00
CA ARG A 68 6.06 0.55 -13.88
C ARG A 68 5.15 1.17 -12.83
N LEU A 69 4.03 0.51 -12.54
CA LEU A 69 3.13 0.91 -11.46
C LEU A 69 3.51 0.15 -10.20
N ILE A 70 3.78 0.87 -9.12
CA ILE A 70 4.25 0.33 -7.84
C ILE A 70 3.47 1.03 -6.73
N LYS A 71 3.13 0.31 -5.65
CA LYS A 71 2.45 0.87 -4.49
C LYS A 71 3.20 0.55 -3.21
N THR A 72 3.02 1.38 -2.18
CA THR A 72 3.64 1.15 -0.87
C THR A 72 2.89 1.84 0.26
N HIS A 73 2.95 1.26 1.46
CA HIS A 73 2.56 1.88 2.72
C HIS A 73 3.78 2.33 3.55
N LEU A 74 4.98 2.27 3.00
CA LEU A 74 6.18 2.74 3.70
C LEU A 74 6.11 4.25 3.93
N PRO A 75 6.42 4.72 5.14
CA PRO A 75 6.70 6.14 5.37
C PRO A 75 7.77 6.65 4.39
N VAL A 76 7.66 7.93 4.00
CA VAL A 76 8.49 8.54 2.94
C VAL A 76 10.00 8.33 3.13
N GLN A 77 10.45 8.30 4.40
CA GLN A 77 11.84 8.09 4.80
C GLN A 77 12.39 6.69 4.46
N PHE A 78 11.51 5.69 4.24
CA PHE A 78 11.89 4.32 3.89
C PHE A 78 11.73 4.03 2.38
N VAL A 79 11.29 5.00 1.59
CA VAL A 79 11.23 4.86 0.14
C VAL A 79 12.65 4.93 -0.43
N PRO A 80 13.09 4.00 -1.31
CA PRO A 80 14.46 3.99 -1.83
C PRO A 80 14.87 5.31 -2.49
N GLN A 81 16.11 5.76 -2.24
CA GLN A 81 16.59 7.06 -2.74
C GLN A 81 16.50 7.20 -4.27
N SER A 82 16.61 6.09 -4.98
CA SER A 82 16.48 6.02 -6.44
C SER A 82 15.14 6.57 -6.95
N PHE A 83 14.04 6.46 -6.19
CA PHE A 83 12.75 7.03 -6.57
C PHE A 83 12.81 8.55 -6.75
N TRP A 84 13.56 9.23 -5.87
CA TRP A 84 13.72 10.68 -5.91
C TRP A 84 14.64 11.09 -7.06
N GLN A 85 15.72 10.32 -7.29
CA GLN A 85 16.69 10.59 -8.34
C GLN A 85 16.12 10.38 -9.74
N GLN A 86 15.27 9.36 -9.92
CA GLN A 86 14.64 9.01 -11.21
C GLN A 86 13.39 9.85 -11.53
N ARG A 87 13.06 10.86 -10.70
CA ARG A 87 11.89 11.74 -10.88
C ARG A 87 10.59 10.95 -11.05
N CYS A 88 10.42 9.88 -10.28
CA CYS A 88 9.20 9.09 -10.27
C CYS A 88 7.99 9.97 -9.93
N ARG A 89 6.84 9.72 -10.60
CA ARG A 89 5.58 10.38 -10.25
C ARG A 89 4.97 9.66 -9.04
N ILE A 90 4.65 10.42 -7.99
CA ILE A 90 4.09 9.89 -6.75
C ILE A 90 2.65 10.38 -6.60
N ILE A 91 1.73 9.45 -6.33
CA ILE A 91 0.35 9.75 -5.96
C ILE A 91 0.16 9.33 -4.51
N TYR A 92 -0.10 10.31 -3.64
CA TYR A 92 -0.35 10.09 -2.22
C TYR A 92 -1.87 10.07 -1.95
N VAL A 93 -2.33 9.12 -1.14
CA VAL A 93 -3.76 8.95 -0.82
C VAL A 93 -3.96 9.09 0.69
N ALA A 94 -4.59 10.20 1.09
CA ALA A 94 -4.99 10.45 2.47
C ALA A 94 -6.45 10.06 2.73
N ARG A 95 -6.79 9.77 3.99
CA ARG A 95 -8.18 9.62 4.47
C ARG A 95 -8.30 10.18 5.89
N ASN A 96 -9.53 10.51 6.28
CA ASN A 96 -9.87 10.75 7.67
C ASN A 96 -9.37 9.61 8.57
N ALA A 97 -8.66 9.96 9.64
CA ALA A 97 -8.06 8.99 10.55
C ALA A 97 -9.09 8.11 11.28
N LYS A 98 -10.27 8.65 11.57
CA LYS A 98 -11.37 7.91 12.23
C LYS A 98 -11.87 6.78 11.33
N ASP A 99 -12.01 7.04 10.04
CA ASP A 99 -12.43 6.02 9.10
C ASP A 99 -11.31 5.00 8.81
N ASN A 100 -10.05 5.45 8.86
CA ASN A 100 -8.88 4.58 8.67
C ASN A 100 -8.79 3.51 9.75
N VAL A 101 -8.91 3.90 11.03
CA VAL A 101 -8.80 2.94 12.14
C VAL A 101 -9.91 1.90 12.12
N VAL A 102 -11.14 2.30 11.79
CA VAL A 102 -12.27 1.36 11.63
C VAL A 102 -11.97 0.36 10.52
N SER A 103 -11.56 0.85 9.34
CA SER A 103 -11.24 -0.02 8.21
C SER A 103 -10.08 -0.97 8.51
N TYR A 104 -9.07 -0.50 9.25
CA TYR A 104 -7.89 -1.30 9.54
C TYR A 104 -8.18 -2.39 10.57
N PHE A 105 -8.99 -2.10 11.59
CA PHE A 105 -9.47 -3.09 12.55
C PHE A 105 -10.17 -4.26 11.86
N HIS A 106 -11.12 -3.97 10.96
CA HIS A 106 -11.81 -5.02 10.21
C HIS A 106 -10.88 -5.78 9.26
N PHE A 107 -9.92 -5.09 8.63
CA PHE A 107 -8.92 -5.76 7.80
C PHE A 107 -8.05 -6.73 8.59
N ALA A 108 -7.62 -6.34 9.80
CA ALA A 108 -6.84 -7.21 10.69
C ALA A 108 -7.63 -8.46 11.10
N ARG A 109 -8.94 -8.36 11.33
CA ARG A 109 -9.81 -9.51 11.63
C ARG A 109 -9.98 -10.47 10.45
N MET A 110 -9.85 -9.97 9.23
CA MET A 110 -10.05 -10.76 8.00
C MET A 110 -8.75 -11.41 7.51
N ASN A 111 -7.61 -10.79 7.81
CA ASN A 111 -6.31 -11.20 7.28
C ASN A 111 -5.54 -12.02 8.32
N SER A 112 -5.57 -13.35 8.18
CA SER A 112 -4.87 -14.28 9.07
C SER A 112 -3.33 -14.14 9.08
N ALA A 113 -2.75 -13.37 8.15
CA ALA A 113 -1.34 -13.03 8.18
C ALA A 113 -0.99 -11.90 9.15
N LEU A 114 -1.98 -11.19 9.69
CA LEU A 114 -1.81 -10.17 10.72
C LEU A 114 -2.07 -10.76 12.11
N PRO A 115 -1.45 -10.20 13.17
CA PRO A 115 -1.81 -10.55 14.54
C PRO A 115 -3.31 -10.29 14.80
N GLU A 116 -3.90 -11.10 15.66
CA GLU A 116 -5.28 -10.90 16.11
C GLU A 116 -5.46 -9.48 16.68
N PRO A 117 -6.45 -8.71 16.21
CA PRO A 117 -6.56 -7.30 16.55
C PRO A 117 -7.08 -7.04 17.97
N GLY A 118 -7.61 -8.05 18.66
CA GLY A 118 -8.16 -7.91 20.00
C GLY A 118 -9.45 -7.08 20.05
N ASP A 119 -9.70 -6.42 21.17
CA ASP A 119 -10.86 -5.56 21.36
C ASP A 119 -10.68 -4.18 20.70
N TRP A 120 -11.80 -3.55 20.36
CA TRP A 120 -11.80 -2.26 19.66
C TRP A 120 -11.13 -1.14 20.45
N SER A 121 -11.30 -1.08 21.77
CA SER A 121 -10.79 0.01 22.60
C SER A 121 -9.27 0.01 22.64
N SER A 122 -8.68 -1.16 22.90
CA SER A 122 -7.22 -1.37 22.85
C SER A 122 -6.68 -1.10 21.44
N TYR A 123 -7.40 -1.57 20.41
CA TYR A 123 -6.99 -1.34 19.02
C TYR A 123 -6.94 0.14 18.66
N LEU A 124 -7.96 0.90 19.03
CA LEU A 124 -8.04 2.33 18.80
C LEU A 124 -6.93 3.08 19.55
N GLN A 125 -6.65 2.70 20.80
CA GLN A 125 -5.58 3.32 21.58
C GLN A 125 -4.22 3.10 20.92
N GLU A 126 -3.88 1.86 20.56
CA GLU A 126 -2.61 1.56 19.89
C GLU A 126 -2.47 2.32 18.55
N PHE A 127 -3.57 2.47 17.80
CA PHE A 127 -3.59 3.26 16.57
C PHE A 127 -3.35 4.76 16.83
N MET A 128 -3.93 5.31 17.90
CA MET A 128 -3.67 6.72 18.26
C MET A 128 -2.22 6.95 18.70
N GLU A 129 -1.58 5.92 19.27
CA GLU A 129 -0.18 5.95 19.72
C GLU A 129 0.83 5.63 18.61
N GLY A 130 0.38 5.32 17.38
CA GLY A 130 1.26 4.99 16.25
C GLY A 130 1.94 3.62 16.37
N LYS A 131 1.37 2.70 17.17
CA LYS A 131 1.94 1.39 17.50
C LYS A 131 1.51 0.27 16.55
N ARG A 132 0.70 0.57 15.53
CA ARG A 132 0.31 -0.35 14.46
C ARG A 132 1.24 -0.22 13.27
N ALA A 133 1.09 -1.12 12.29
CA ALA A 133 2.02 -1.22 11.17
C ALA A 133 2.18 0.13 10.44
N PHE A 134 3.40 0.42 10.01
CA PHE A 134 3.73 1.65 9.28
C PHE A 134 3.48 2.97 10.05
N GLY A 135 3.49 2.92 11.39
CA GLY A 135 3.30 4.09 12.25
C GLY A 135 1.83 4.49 12.40
N SER A 136 0.93 3.53 12.19
CA SER A 136 -0.52 3.72 12.34
C SER A 136 -1.03 3.44 13.74
#